data_AF-A0A8H8IUA6-F1
#
_entry.id   AF-A0A8H8IUA6-F1
#
_cell.length_a   1.000
_cell.length_b   1.000
_cell.length_c   1.000
_cell.angle_alpha   90.00
_cell.angle_beta   90.00
_cell.angle_gamma   90.00
#
_symmetry.space_group_name_H-M   'P 1'
#
loop_
_entity.id
_entity.type
_entity.pdbx_description
1 polymer ?
#
loop_
_entity_poly.entity_id
_entity_poly.type
_entity_poly.pdbx_seq_one_letter_code
_entity_poly.pdbx_strand_id
1 'polypeptide(L)'
;MSENGFRFIQIKWSNAPTFAPTKKIDDIGYDPIIGQVNGGKRTTMGTQKGPLLTLLDEFVITQGGEYFFTPSIKALHSVFVGKPYPE
;
A
#
# COMPACT_ATOMS: atom_id res chain seq x y z
N MET A 1 12.13 -7.99 4.40
CA MET A 1 11.18 -6.89 4.15
C MET A 1 10.35 -6.66 5.39
N SER A 2 10.07 -5.40 5.76
CA SER A 2 9.18 -5.12 6.89
C SER A 2 7.74 -5.44 6.49
N GLU A 3 7.15 -6.46 7.13
CA GLU A 3 5.74 -6.83 6.89
C GLU A 3 4.75 -5.80 7.45
N ASN A 4 5.21 -4.87 8.29
CA ASN A 4 4.36 -3.93 9.05
C ASN A 4 4.27 -2.52 8.43
N GLY A 5 4.84 -2.32 7.24
CA GLY A 5 4.87 -1.02 6.56
C GLY A 5 3.92 -0.96 5.37
N PHE A 6 4.45 -0.57 4.21
CA PHE A 6 3.72 -0.38 2.96
C PHE A 6 2.72 -1.51 2.64
N ARG A 7 3.18 -2.77 2.64
CA ARG A 7 2.33 -3.92 2.31
C ARG A 7 1.15 -4.06 3.29
N PHE A 8 1.37 -3.81 4.58
CA PHE A 8 0.32 -3.88 5.59
C PHE A 8 -0.75 -2.82 5.35
N ILE A 9 -0.34 -1.56 5.16
CA ILE A 9 -1.26 -0.46 4.90
C ILE A 9 -2.06 -0.75 3.63
N GLN A 10 -1.41 -1.14 2.54
CA GLN A 10 -2.11 -1.42 1.28
C GLN A 10 -3.14 -2.55 1.43
N ILE A 11 -2.76 -3.69 2.01
CA ILE A 11 -3.63 -4.89 2.04
C ILE A 11 -4.63 -4.85 3.19
N LYS A 12 -4.19 -4.48 4.39
CA LYS A 12 -4.98 -4.57 5.61
C LYS A 12 -5.80 -3.32 5.89
N TRP A 13 -5.42 -2.17 5.31
CA TRP A 13 -6.15 -0.92 5.50
C TRP A 13 -6.83 -0.46 4.21
N SER A 14 -6.07 -0.07 3.19
CA SER A 14 -6.62 0.55 1.98
C SER A 14 -7.49 -0.39 1.14
N ASN A 15 -7.09 -1.66 1.00
CA ASN A 15 -7.85 -2.69 0.27
C ASN A 15 -8.87 -3.43 1.14
N ALA A 16 -8.96 -3.11 2.43
CA ALA A 16 -9.86 -3.81 3.35
C ALA A 16 -11.09 -2.93 3.63
N PRO A 17 -12.26 -3.27 3.05
CA PRO A 17 -13.46 -2.44 3.21
C PRO A 17 -14.02 -2.44 4.64
N THR A 18 -13.49 -3.30 5.51
CA THR A 18 -13.87 -3.43 6.92
C THR A 18 -12.89 -2.73 7.86
N PHE A 19 -11.84 -2.08 7.33
CA PHE A 19 -10.81 -1.47 8.16
C PHE A 19 -11.26 -0.12 8.75
N ALA A 20 -11.94 -0.18 9.90
CA ALA A 20 -12.02 0.93 10.84
C ALA A 20 -12.01 0.39 12.27
N PRO A 21 -10.84 0.23 12.89
CA PRO A 21 -10.73 -0.46 14.19
C PRO A 21 -11.53 0.20 15.31
N THR A 22 -11.94 1.45 15.13
CA THR A 22 -12.71 2.24 16.11
C THR A 22 -14.18 2.44 15.75
N LYS A 23 -14.64 1.97 14.58
CA LYS A 23 -16.04 2.12 14.15
C LYS A 23 -16.75 0.77 14.13
N LYS A 24 -17.98 0.74 14.67
CA LYS A 24 -18.87 -0.44 14.60
C LYS A 24 -19.65 -0.43 13.28
N ILE A 25 -18.94 -0.49 12.16
CA ILE A 25 -19.52 -0.52 10.82
C ILE A 25 -18.85 -1.65 10.06
N ASP A 26 -19.64 -2.60 9.58
CA ASP A 26 -19.12 -3.83 8.98
C ASP A 26 -18.51 -3.59 7.58
N ASP A 27 -18.98 -2.56 6.86
CA ASP A 27 -18.46 -2.18 5.55
C ASP A 27 -18.44 -0.65 5.40
N ILE A 28 -17.25 -0.06 5.45
CA ILE A 28 -17.01 1.36 5.21
C ILE A 28 -16.50 1.63 3.78
N GLY A 29 -16.28 0.57 3.00
CA GLY A 29 -15.65 0.63 1.70
C GLY A 29 -14.13 0.82 1.74
N TYR A 30 -13.55 0.90 0.55
CA TYR A 30 -12.12 0.97 0.29
C TYR A 30 -11.60 2.40 0.42
N ASP A 31 -10.27 2.54 0.55
CA ASP A 31 -9.64 3.84 0.37
C ASP A 31 -9.93 4.37 -1.05
N PRO A 32 -10.50 5.57 -1.20
CA PRO A 32 -10.98 6.04 -2.49
C PRO A 32 -9.87 6.38 -3.49
N ILE A 33 -8.64 6.58 -3.02
CA ILE A 33 -7.50 6.96 -3.84
C ILE A 33 -6.67 5.73 -4.19
N ILE A 34 -6.17 5.00 -3.20
CA ILE A 34 -5.19 3.92 -3.39
C ILE A 34 -5.75 2.51 -3.13
N GLY A 35 -6.99 2.37 -2.64
CA GLY A 35 -7.61 1.06 -2.46
C GLY A 35 -7.78 0.35 -3.80
N GLN A 36 -7.42 -0.92 -3.88
CA GLN A 36 -7.48 -1.74 -5.10
C GLN A 36 -8.30 -3.02 -4.89
N VAL A 37 -9.07 -3.37 -5.92
CA VAL A 37 -10.00 -4.53 -5.93
C VAL A 37 -9.88 -5.37 -7.20
N ASN A 38 -8.70 -5.34 -7.84
CA ASN A 38 -8.38 -6.11 -9.04
C ASN A 38 -9.42 -5.93 -10.18
N GLY A 39 -9.74 -4.67 -10.52
CA GLY A 39 -10.72 -4.33 -11.57
C GLY A 39 -12.18 -4.47 -11.14
N GLY A 40 -12.46 -4.82 -9.88
CA GLY A 40 -13.80 -4.76 -9.30
C GLY A 40 -14.32 -3.34 -9.07
N LYS A 41 -15.59 -3.23 -8.67
CA LYS A 41 -16.17 -1.95 -8.25
C LYS A 41 -15.71 -1.61 -6.83
N ARG A 42 -15.20 -0.39 -6.64
CA ARG A 42 -14.86 0.14 -5.31
C ARG A 42 -16.01 0.98 -4.77
N THR A 43 -16.32 0.82 -3.49
CA THR A 43 -17.24 1.68 -2.76
C THR A 43 -16.49 2.41 -1.65
N THR A 44 -16.96 3.58 -1.24
CA THR A 44 -16.44 4.35 -0.10
C THR A 44 -17.58 5.01 0.66
N MET A 45 -17.50 5.01 1.98
CA MET A 45 -18.46 5.67 2.87
C MET A 45 -17.98 7.06 3.29
N GLY A 46 -18.90 7.89 3.82
CA GLY A 46 -18.57 9.17 4.47
C GLY A 46 -18.45 10.36 3.52
N THR A 47 -18.95 10.22 2.29
CA THR A 47 -18.98 11.31 1.31
C THR A 47 -20.24 12.16 1.47
N GLN A 48 -20.23 13.39 0.95
CA GLN A 48 -21.43 14.24 0.92
C GLN A 48 -22.52 13.74 -0.03
N LYS A 49 -22.21 12.78 -0.93
CA LYS A 49 -23.15 12.26 -1.94
C LYS A 49 -24.08 11.16 -1.41
N GLY A 50 -23.95 10.78 -0.13
CA GLY A 50 -24.75 9.75 0.50
C GLY A 50 -23.92 8.78 1.32
N PRO A 51 -24.56 7.77 1.93
CA PRO A 51 -23.91 6.84 2.85
C PRO A 51 -22.86 5.96 2.15
N LEU A 52 -23.04 5.64 0.87
CA LEU A 52 -22.07 4.86 0.09
C LEU A 52 -21.95 5.42 -1.32
N LEU A 53 -20.72 5.71 -1.75
CA LEU A 53 -20.41 6.13 -3.11
C LEU A 53 -19.69 5.00 -3.83
N THR A 54 -20.20 4.59 -4.98
CA THR A 54 -19.45 3.73 -5.91
C THR A 54 -18.48 4.59 -6.72
N LEU A 55 -17.21 4.20 -6.74
CA LEU A 55 -16.17 4.82 -7.54
C LEU A 55 -16.18 4.15 -8.92
N LEU A 56 -16.38 4.97 -9.96
CA LEU A 56 -16.50 4.49 -11.34
C LEU A 56 -15.13 4.24 -11.98
N ASP A 57 -14.12 4.98 -11.54
CA ASP A 57 -12.77 4.94 -12.11
C ASP A 57 -11.73 4.62 -11.02
N GLU A 58 -10.60 4.05 -11.47
CA GLU A 58 -9.37 3.99 -10.70
C GLU A 58 -8.57 5.27 -10.97
N PHE A 59 -8.39 6.11 -9.95
CA PHE A 59 -7.60 7.35 -10.06
C PHE A 59 -6.10 7.09 -10.03
N VAL A 60 -5.69 5.93 -9.49
CA VAL A 60 -4.31 5.49 -9.38
C VAL A 60 -4.22 4.07 -9.95
N ILE A 61 -3.45 3.92 -11.04
CA ILE A 61 -3.22 2.63 -11.70
C ILE A 61 -1.78 2.22 -11.46
N THR A 62 -1.57 1.09 -10.79
CA THR A 62 -0.23 0.56 -10.51
C THR A 62 0.32 -0.17 -11.74
N GLN A 63 1.47 0.28 -12.23
CA GLN A 63 2.16 -0.32 -13.39
C GLN A 63 3.31 -1.26 -12.98
N GLY A 64 3.35 -1.65 -11.70
CA GLY A 64 4.44 -2.42 -11.10
C GLY A 64 5.22 -1.62 -10.06
N GLY A 65 6.29 -2.22 -9.56
CA GLY A 65 7.15 -1.67 -8.52
C GLY A 65 8.06 -2.75 -7.94
N GLU A 66 9.05 -2.35 -7.14
CA GLU A 66 9.99 -3.28 -6.51
C GLU A 66 10.33 -2.83 -5.09
N TYR A 67 10.70 -3.78 -4.25
CA TYR A 67 11.20 -3.55 -2.90
C TYR A 67 12.72 -3.59 -2.87
N PHE A 68 13.32 -2.46 -2.49
CA PHE A 68 14.76 -2.35 -2.32
C PHE A 68 15.14 -2.37 -0.84
N PHE A 69 16.35 -2.84 -0.58
CA PHE A 69 17.04 -2.60 0.67
C PHE A 69 18.05 -1.48 0.45
N THR A 70 17.91 -0.39 1.19
CA THR A 70 18.89 0.71 1.21
C THR A 70 19.88 0.47 2.36
N PRO A 71 21.06 -0.11 2.12
CA PRO A 71 22.06 -0.32 3.17
C PRO A 71 22.56 1.00 3.75
N SER A 72 23.09 0.95 4.96
CA SER A 72 23.85 2.07 5.51
C SER A 72 25.15 2.29 4.72
N ILE A 73 25.70 3.50 4.75
CA ILE A 73 26.98 3.83 4.11
C ILE A 73 28.09 2.89 4.60
N LYS A 74 28.11 2.59 5.90
CA LYS A 74 29.07 1.63 6.47
C LYS A 74 28.94 0.25 5.82
N ALA A 75 27.72 -0.27 5.69
CA ALA A 75 27.47 -1.57 5.06
C ALA A 75 27.84 -1.56 3.57
N LEU A 76 27.64 -0.44 2.87
CA LEU A 76 28.13 -0.29 1.50
C LEU A 76 29.64 -0.53 1.43
N HIS A 77 30.44 0.18 2.24
CA HIS A 77 31.90 0.05 2.23
C HIS A 77 32.40 -1.31 2.73
N SER A 78 31.76 -1.89 3.75
CA SER A 78 32.28 -3.09 4.40
C SER A 78 31.77 -4.42 3.81
N VAL A 79 30.64 -4.41 3.09
CA VAL A 79 30.00 -5.62 2.57
C VAL A 79 29.85 -5.59 1.05
N PHE A 80 29.44 -4.44 0.50
CA PHE A 80 29.03 -4.34 -0.91
C PHE A 80 30.11 -3.78 -1.84
N VAL A 81 31.24 -3.30 -1.31
CA VAL A 81 32.43 -2.98 -2.10
C VAL A 81 33.40 -4.15 -1.99
N GLY A 82 33.75 -4.76 -3.13
CA GLY A 82 34.70 -5.87 -3.18
C GLY A 82 36.07 -5.48 -2.64
N LYS A 83 36.81 -6.45 -2.09
CA LYS A 83 38.24 -6.23 -1.78
C LYS A 83 38.97 -5.86 -3.08
N PRO A 84 39.95 -4.94 -3.05
CA PRO A 84 40.78 -4.67 -4.21
C PRO A 84 41.36 -6.00 -4.73
N TYR A 85 41.40 -6.16 -6.06
CA TYR A 85 42.09 -7.31 -6.66
C TYR A 85 43.55 -7.31 -6.16
N PRO A 86 44.07 -8.45 -5.68
CA PRO A 86 45.48 -8.55 -5.34
C PRO A 86 46.32 -8.36 -6.61
N GLU A 87 47.34 -7.52 -6.53
CA GLU A 87 48.38 -7.35 -7.57
C GLU A 87 49.23 -8.61 -7.72
#